data_AF-A0A5C4L744-F1
#
_entry.id   AF-A0A5C4L744-F1
#
_cell.length_a   1.000
_cell.length_b   1.000
_cell.length_c   1.000
_cell.angle_alpha   90.00
_cell.angle_beta   90.00
_cell.angle_gamma   90.00
#
_symmetry.space_group_name_H-M   'P 1'
#
loop_
_entity.id
_entity.type
_entity.pdbx_description
1 polymer ?
#
loop_
_entity_poly.entity_id
_entity_poly.type
_entity_poly.pdbx_seq_one_letter_code
_entity_poly.pdbx_strand_id
1 'polypeptide(L)'
;MVHWAAGSATAFAPNPFPSTTAGVACQRWGLREIKFEAMQVASAGLPCLMVALTRLPAGEPLRQEILRTPAQVLYLLHHSESGQIVGAVLHEKPRGALPPFVKPRSAPQ
;
A
#
# COMPACT_ATOMS: atom_id res chain seq x y z
N MET A 1 -3.08 14.77 -7.09
CA MET A 1 -1.82 14.73 -6.31
C MET A 1 -2.19 14.63 -4.84
N VAL A 2 -2.02 13.46 -4.22
CA VAL A 2 -2.29 13.29 -2.79
C VAL A 2 -0.98 13.64 -2.07
N HIS A 3 -0.96 14.77 -1.35
CA HIS A 3 0.19 15.14 -0.52
C HIS A 3 0.18 14.28 0.75
N TRP A 4 1.16 13.39 0.88
CA TRP A 4 1.45 12.72 2.14
C TRP A 4 2.42 13.61 2.93
N ALA A 5 1.94 14.28 3.98
CA ALA A 5 2.85 14.98 4.88
C ALA A 5 3.59 13.94 5.72
N ALA A 6 4.87 13.70 5.41
CA ALA A 6 5.75 12.93 6.28
C ALA A 6 5.96 13.75 7.58
N GLY A 7 5.10 13.54 8.57
CA GLY A 7 5.42 13.95 9.95
C GLY A 7 6.72 13.26 10.38
N SER A 8 7.48 13.88 11.28
CA SER A 8 8.86 13.51 11.66
C SER A 8 9.07 12.06 12.15
N ALA A 9 8.01 11.25 12.24
CA ALA A 9 8.02 9.84 12.64
C ALA A 9 7.80 8.84 11.49
N THR A 10 7.66 9.29 10.24
CA THR A 10 7.48 8.41 9.07
C THR A 10 8.82 8.16 8.38
N ALA A 11 9.22 6.91 8.25
CA ALA A 11 10.46 6.52 7.58
C ALA A 11 10.23 5.42 6.54
N PHE A 12 11.05 5.42 5.49
CA PHE A 12 11.14 4.29 4.57
C PHE A 12 11.74 3.10 5.31
N ALA A 13 11.01 1.99 5.33
CA ALA A 13 11.49 0.73 5.84
C ALA A 13 12.24 -0.03 4.73
N PRO A 14 13.28 -0.80 5.08
CA PRO A 14 13.99 -1.62 4.10
C PRO A 14 13.03 -2.63 3.46
N ASN A 15 13.02 -2.67 2.13
CA ASN A 15 12.34 -3.70 1.36
C ASN A 15 13.39 -4.54 0.61
N PRO A 16 13.71 -5.77 1.07
CA PRO A 16 14.68 -6.62 0.39
C PRO A 16 14.20 -7.10 -1.00
N PHE A 17 12.91 -6.94 -1.30
CA PHE A 17 12.31 -7.30 -2.59
C PHE A 17 11.51 -6.10 -3.14
N PRO A 18 12.20 -5.01 -3.55
CA PRO A 18 11.55 -3.80 -4.01
C PRO A 18 10.96 -3.96 -5.40
N SER A 19 11.61 -4.75 -6.27
CA SER A 19 11.12 -5.04 -7.62
C SER A 19 10.19 -6.25 -7.62
N THR A 20 9.11 -6.16 -8.38
CA THR A 20 8.14 -7.24 -8.56
C THR A 20 7.43 -7.11 -9.91
N THR A 21 6.52 -8.03 -10.22
CA THR A 21 5.59 -7.90 -11.34
C THR A 21 4.16 -7.85 -10.83
N ALA A 22 3.22 -7.36 -11.63
CA ALA A 22 1.81 -7.30 -11.23
C ALA A 22 1.24 -8.68 -10.83
N GLY A 23 1.60 -9.75 -11.54
CA GLY A 23 1.16 -11.11 -11.20
C GLY A 23 1.69 -11.61 -9.86
N VAL A 24 3.00 -11.41 -9.60
CA VAL A 24 3.61 -11.77 -8.31
C VAL A 24 3.02 -10.93 -7.17
N ALA A 25 2.81 -9.63 -7.40
CA ALA A 25 2.16 -8.76 -6.45
C ALA A 25 0.73 -9.22 -6.16
N CYS A 26 -0.06 -9.58 -7.18
CA CYS A 26 -1.44 -10.06 -7.02
C CYS A 26 -1.49 -11.32 -6.15
N GLN A 27 -0.63 -12.31 -6.43
CA GLN A 27 -0.54 -13.52 -5.60
C GLN A 27 -0.14 -13.19 -4.16
N ARG A 28 0.91 -12.37 -3.98
CA ARG A 28 1.42 -12.00 -2.66
C ARG A 28 0.37 -11.28 -1.82
N TRP A 29 -0.37 -10.36 -2.42
CA TRP A 29 -1.40 -9.59 -1.74
C TRP A 29 -2.66 -10.41 -1.47
N GLY A 30 -3.05 -11.34 -2.35
CA GLY A 30 -4.13 -12.30 -2.06
C GLY A 30 -3.80 -13.20 -0.86
N LEU A 31 -2.57 -13.71 -0.75
CA LEU A 31 -2.12 -14.44 0.44
C LEU A 31 -2.11 -13.55 1.70
N ARG A 32 -1.87 -12.24 1.53
CA ARG A 32 -1.80 -11.29 2.63
C ARG A 32 -3.19 -10.90 3.14
N GLU A 33 -4.17 -10.82 2.25
CA GLU A 33 -5.57 -10.61 2.57
C GLU A 33 -6.09 -11.67 3.55
N ILE A 34 -5.89 -12.95 3.21
CA ILE A 34 -6.25 -14.08 4.07
C ILE A 34 -5.58 -13.97 5.44
N LYS A 35 -4.29 -13.60 5.48
CA LYS A 35 -3.56 -13.42 6.74
C LYS A 35 -4.08 -12.25 7.56
N PHE A 36 -4.41 -11.13 6.93
CA PHE A 36 -4.93 -9.96 7.63
C PHE A 36 -6.29 -10.26 8.26
N GLU A 37 -7.16 -10.95 7.53
CA GLU A 37 -8.44 -11.41 8.05
C GLU A 37 -8.26 -12.37 9.24
N ALA A 38 -7.43 -13.41 9.08
CA ALA A 38 -7.17 -14.39 10.15
C ALA A 38 -6.58 -13.76 11.43
N MET A 39 -5.76 -12.72 11.28
CA MET A 39 -5.12 -12.02 12.40
C MET A 39 -5.89 -10.79 12.90
N GLN A 40 -7.07 -10.48 12.32
CA GLN A 40 -7.84 -9.27 12.65
C GLN A 40 -6.99 -8.00 12.52
N VAL A 41 -6.26 -7.89 11.42
CA VAL A 41 -5.49 -6.70 11.05
C VAL A 41 -6.39 -5.75 10.26
N ALA A 42 -6.67 -4.58 10.83
CA ALA A 42 -7.36 -3.52 10.11
C ALA A 42 -6.47 -3.01 8.97
N SER A 43 -7.02 -3.00 7.75
CA SER A 43 -6.34 -2.47 6.56
C SER A 43 -7.24 -1.60 5.69
N ALA A 44 -6.66 -0.60 5.05
CA ALA A 44 -7.32 0.28 4.09
C ALA A 44 -6.62 0.19 2.74
N GLY A 45 -7.41 0.23 1.66
CA GLY A 45 -6.90 0.21 0.28
C GLY A 45 -6.62 -1.17 -0.31
N LEU A 46 -6.68 -2.25 0.48
CA LEU A 46 -6.40 -3.61 0.00
C LEU A 46 -7.33 -4.07 -1.14
N PRO A 47 -8.67 -3.95 -1.04
CA PRO A 47 -9.56 -4.34 -2.15
C PRO A 47 -9.28 -3.52 -3.42
N CYS A 48 -9.03 -2.21 -3.26
CA CYS A 48 -8.70 -1.34 -4.39
C CYS A 48 -7.38 -1.73 -5.05
N LEU A 49 -6.35 -2.08 -4.26
CA LEU A 49 -5.09 -2.58 -4.78
C LEU A 49 -5.28 -3.89 -5.54
N MET A 50 -6.06 -4.82 -5.00
CA MET A 50 -6.32 -6.11 -5.66
C MET A 50 -7.00 -5.89 -7.03
N VAL A 51 -8.01 -5.04 -7.10
CA VAL A 51 -8.66 -4.66 -8.36
C VAL A 51 -7.71 -3.97 -9.33
N ALA A 52 -6.82 -3.10 -8.85
CA ALA A 52 -5.83 -2.44 -9.70
C ALA A 52 -4.83 -3.46 -10.29
N LEU A 53 -4.33 -4.39 -9.49
CA LEU A 53 -3.37 -5.40 -9.92
C LEU A 53 -3.96 -6.38 -10.95
N THR A 54 -5.22 -6.79 -10.81
CA THR A 54 -5.87 -7.70 -11.78
C THR A 54 -6.13 -7.06 -13.15
N ARG A 55 -6.06 -5.73 -13.25
CA ARG A 55 -6.20 -4.98 -14.51
C ARG A 55 -4.88 -4.79 -15.26
N LEU A 56 -3.75 -5.10 -14.63
CA LEU A 56 -2.44 -4.98 -15.25
C LEU A 56 -2.02 -6.29 -15.93
N PRO A 57 -1.23 -6.24 -17.01
CA PRO A 57 -0.57 -7.43 -17.55
C PRO A 57 0.26 -8.11 -16.45
N ALA A 58 0.21 -9.44 -16.34
CA ALA A 58 0.87 -10.16 -15.25
C ALA A 58 2.40 -9.90 -15.17
N GLY A 59 3.04 -9.65 -16.31
CA GLY A 59 4.46 -9.30 -16.41
C GLY A 59 4.80 -7.82 -16.20
N GLU A 60 3.81 -6.96 -15.96
CA GLU A 60 4.00 -5.51 -15.79
C GLU A 60 4.99 -5.24 -14.63
N PRO A 61 6.13 -4.57 -14.86
CA PRO A 61 7.13 -4.31 -13.83
C PRO A 61 6.66 -3.26 -12.82
N LEU A 62 6.66 -3.63 -11.54
CA LEU A 62 6.28 -2.76 -10.44
C LEU A 62 7.41 -2.65 -9.41
N ARG A 63 7.39 -1.54 -8.66
CA ARG A 63 8.14 -1.38 -7.42
C ARG A 63 7.21 -1.30 -6.24
N GLN A 64 7.68 -1.81 -5.11
CA GLN A 64 7.03 -1.69 -3.81
C GLN A 64 7.92 -0.94 -2.84
N GLU A 65 7.38 0.14 -2.29
CA GLU A 65 7.97 0.87 -1.18
C GLU A 65 7.21 0.58 0.10
N ILE A 66 7.91 0.67 1.24
CA ILE A 66 7.32 0.46 2.56
C ILE A 66 7.61 1.71 3.38
N LEU A 67 6.57 2.40 3.81
CA LEU A 67 6.68 3.48 4.77
C LEU A 67 6.15 2.98 6.11
N ARG A 68 6.85 3.31 7.19
CA ARG A 68 6.50 2.84 8.53
C ARG A 68 6.54 3.99 9.52
N THR A 69 5.55 3.97 10.41
CA THR A 69 5.55 4.69 11.68
C THR A 69 5.57 3.65 12.82
N PRO A 70 5.73 4.05 14.09
CA PRO A 70 5.63 3.11 15.21
C PRO A 70 4.29 2.35 15.31
N ALA A 71 3.22 2.91 14.75
CA ALA A 71 1.87 2.36 14.82
C ALA A 71 1.41 1.68 13.52
N GLN A 72 1.90 2.16 12.37
CA GLN A 72 1.31 1.84 11.06
C GLN A 72 2.37 1.51 10.02
N VAL A 73 1.95 0.71 9.04
CA VAL A 73 2.75 0.39 7.86
C VAL A 73 1.92 0.68 6.62
N LEU A 74 2.52 1.46 5.72
CA LEU A 74 2.00 1.75 4.39
C LEU A 74 2.86 1.00 3.37
N TYR A 75 2.22 0.22 2.52
CA TYR A 75 2.83 -0.32 1.32
C TYR A 75 2.36 0.52 0.13
N LEU A 76 3.30 0.98 -0.69
CA LEU A 76 3.03 1.72 -1.91
C LEU A 76 3.51 0.88 -3.09
N LEU A 77 2.63 0.62 -4.06
CA LEU A 77 2.99 0.01 -5.33
C LEU A 77 2.88 1.04 -6.45
N HIS A 78 3.91 1.11 -7.27
CA HIS A 78 3.96 2.01 -8.43
C HIS A 78 4.69 1.33 -9.60
N HIS A 79 4.44 1.82 -10.81
CA HIS A 79 5.17 1.38 -11.99
C HIS A 79 6.66 1.66 -11.84
N SER A 80 7.50 0.69 -12.22
CA SER A 80 8.95 0.79 -12.04
C SER A 80 9.57 1.96 -12.82
N GLU A 81 9.02 2.25 -13.99
CA GLU A 81 9.54 3.23 -14.95
C GLU A 81 8.94 4.63 -14.72
N SER A 82 7.62 4.73 -14.68
CA SER A 82 6.93 6.03 -14.62
C SER A 82 6.76 6.58 -13.20
N GLY A 83 6.95 5.75 -12.18
CA GLY A 83 6.65 6.10 -10.79
C GLY A 83 5.15 6.32 -10.52
N GLN A 84 4.27 6.08 -11.49
CA GLN A 84 2.83 6.26 -11.31
C GLN A 84 2.29 5.23 -10.32
N ILE A 85 1.52 5.71 -9.35
CA ILE A 85 0.97 4.88 -8.28
C ILE A 85 -0.09 3.94 -8.84
N VAL A 86 0.09 2.65 -8.60
CA VAL A 86 -0.90 1.60 -8.87
C VAL A 86 -1.88 1.48 -7.70
N GLY A 87 -1.35 1.53 -6.48
CA GLY A 87 -2.18 1.48 -5.27
C GLY A 87 -1.36 1.48 -4.00
N ALA A 88 -2.05 1.57 -2.87
CA ALA A 88 -1.42 1.56 -1.56
C ALA A 88 -2.29 0.82 -0.54
N VAL A 89 -1.63 0.21 0.44
CA VAL A 89 -2.30 -0.48 1.56
C VAL A 89 -1.72 0.03 2.87
N LEU A 90 -2.56 0.67 3.67
CA LEU A 90 -2.24 1.05 5.04
C LEU A 90 -2.78 -0.02 5.99
N HIS A 91 -1.97 -0.46 6.93
CA HIS A 91 -2.46 -1.31 8.01
C HIS A 91 -1.83 -0.95 9.36
N GLU A 92 -2.55 -1.27 10.42
CA GLU A 92 -2.06 -1.15 11.80
C GLU A 92 -1.45 -2.47 12.30
N LYS A 93 -1.02 -2.47 13.57
CA LYS A 93 -0.76 -3.70 14.31
C LYS A 93 -2.06 -4.51 14.47
N PRO A 94 -1.98 -5.85 14.67
CA PRO A 94 -3.15 -6.67 14.94
C PRO A 94 -4.01 -6.09 16.08
N ARG A 95 -5.34 -6.08 15.89
CA ARG A 95 -6.32 -5.51 16.85
C ARG A 95 -6.23 -3.99 17.07
N GLY A 96 -5.38 -3.28 16.32
CA GLY A 96 -5.40 -1.82 16.22
C GLY A 96 -6.56 -1.33 15.36
N ALA A 97 -6.86 -0.03 15.44
CA ALA A 97 -7.93 0.60 14.69
C ALA A 97 -7.34 1.64 13.73
N LEU A 98 -7.71 1.54 12.44
CA LEU A 98 -7.25 2.53 11.48
C LEU A 98 -7.78 3.92 11.83
N PRO A 99 -6.98 4.97 11.63
CA PRO A 99 -7.45 6.33 11.77
C PRO A 99 -8.60 6.55 10.78
N PRO A 100 -9.63 7.33 11.14
CA PRO A 100 -10.70 7.65 10.23
C PRO A 100 -10.11 8.33 8.98
N PHE A 101 -10.55 7.89 7.81
CA PHE A 101 -10.14 8.56 6.58
C PHE A 101 -10.79 9.94 6.52
N VAL A 102 -9.97 10.97 6.65
CA VAL A 102 -10.40 12.35 6.39
C VAL A 102 -9.98 12.68 4.97
N LYS A 103 -10.96 12.81 4.06
CA LYS A 103 -10.69 13.27 2.70
C LYS A 103 -10.04 14.65 2.79
N PRO A 104 -8.84 14.87 2.22
CA PRO A 104 -8.24 16.19 2.18
C PRO A 104 -9.22 17.16 1.51
N ARG A 105 -9.52 18.27 2.17
CA ARG A 105 -10.31 19.35 1.55
C ARG A 105 -9.52 19.83 0.35
N SER A 106 -10.10 19.75 -0.84
CA SER A 106 -9.50 20.33 -2.04
C SER A 106 -9.19 21.79 -1.73
N ALA A 107 -7.91 22.17 -1.77
CA ALA A 107 -7.53 23.57 -1.73
C ALA A 107 -8.17 24.24 -2.96
N PRO A 108 -8.80 25.42 -2.82
CA PRO A 108 -9.18 26.20 -3.99
C PRO A 108 -7.92 26.46 -4.82
N GLN A 109 -8.01 26.20 -6.13
CA GLN A 109 -6.97 26.50 -7.10
C GLN A 109 -6.73 28.00 -7.21
#